data_AF-U5D5Y5-F1
#
_entry.id   AF-U5D5Y5-F1
#
_cell.length_a   1.000
_cell.length_b   1.000
_cell.length_c   1.000
_cell.angle_alpha   90.00
_cell.angle_beta   90.00
_cell.angle_gamma   90.00
#
_symmetry.space_group_name_H-M   'P 1'
#
loop_
_entity.id
_entity.type
_entity.pdbx_description
1 polymer ?
#
loop_
_entity_poly.entity_id
_entity_poly.type
_entity_poly.pdbx_seq_one_letter_code
_entity_poly.pdbx_strand_id
1 'polypeptide(L)' 'MPSNIELLQGCDASILLNSTSNSTAEKDAVPNQSLTGFDILDRLKALIESQCLNTVSCADILALAARDAVSFQG' A
#
# COMPACT_ATOMS: atom_id res chain seq x y z
N MET A 1 -10.21 -15.95 18.57
CA MET A 1 -9.62 -15.14 17.50
C MET A 1 -9.74 -15.96 16.23
N PRO A 2 -10.66 -15.65 15.30
CA PRO A 2 -10.85 -16.48 14.11
C PRO A 2 -9.58 -16.45 13.24
N SER A 3 -9.16 -17.63 12.82
CA SER A 3 -7.80 -17.97 12.39
C SER A 3 -7.48 -17.72 10.92
N ASN A 4 -8.16 -16.80 10.23
CA ASN A 4 -8.03 -16.64 8.78
C ASN A 4 -7.66 -15.19 8.38
N ILE A 5 -6.52 -14.68 8.87
CA ILE A 5 -5.86 -13.57 8.17
C ILE A 5 -5.17 -14.20 6.96
N GLU A 6 -5.85 -14.17 5.82
CA GLU A 6 -5.18 -14.40 4.55
C GLU A 6 -4.37 -13.13 4.23
N LEU A 7 -3.05 -13.24 4.29
CA LEU A 7 -2.18 -12.31 3.58
C LEU A 7 -2.46 -12.50 2.08
N LEU A 8 -3.32 -11.64 1.53
CA LEU A 8 -3.70 -11.63 0.11
C LEU A 8 -2.44 -11.44 -0.74
N GLN A 9 -2.22 -12.35 -1.71
CA GLN A 9 -1.27 -12.31 -2.83
C GLN A 9 0.20 -11.88 -2.60
N GLY A 10 0.63 -11.62 -1.36
CA GLY A 10 2.00 -11.22 -1.01
C GLY A 10 2.18 -9.70 -0.85
N CYS A 11 3.44 -9.23 -0.89
CA CYS A 11 3.79 -7.81 -0.75
C CYS A 11 3.96 -7.16 -2.14
N ASP A 12 2.90 -7.10 -2.92
CA ASP A 12 2.92 -6.67 -4.34
C ASP A 12 2.20 -5.33 -4.59
N ALA A 13 1.77 -4.65 -3.53
CA ALA A 13 1.03 -3.38 -3.55
C ALA A 13 -0.39 -3.44 -4.17
N SER A 14 -0.96 -4.63 -4.35
CA SER A 14 -2.36 -4.85 -4.76
C SER A 14 -3.38 -4.06 -3.93
N ILE A 15 -3.15 -3.93 -2.61
CA ILE A 15 -3.98 -3.13 -1.69
C ILE A 15 -4.09 -1.64 -2.05
N LEU A 16 -3.16 -1.09 -2.84
CA LEU A 16 -3.17 0.31 -3.23
C LEU A 16 -4.11 0.59 -4.42
N LEU A 17 -4.55 -0.45 -5.14
CA LEU A 17 -5.42 -0.31 -6.29
C LEU A 17 -6.84 0.12 -5.90
N ASN A 18 -7.51 0.81 -6.81
CA ASN A 18 -8.92 1.17 -6.67
C ASN A 18 -9.78 0.26 -7.54
N SER A 19 -11.02 0.01 -7.11
CA SER A 19 -11.97 -0.74 -7.91
C SER A 19 -12.23 -0.06 -9.26
N THR A 20 -12.43 -0.88 -10.28
CA THR A 20 -12.82 -0.46 -11.63
C THR A 20 -14.19 -1.06 -11.95
N SER A 21 -14.77 -0.71 -13.09
CA SER A 21 -16.07 -1.29 -13.51
C SER A 21 -16.05 -2.82 -13.62
N ASN A 22 -14.87 -3.42 -13.81
CA ASN A 22 -14.72 -4.84 -14.10
C ASN A 22 -13.95 -5.60 -13.01
N SER A 23 -13.53 -4.94 -11.92
CA SER A 23 -12.72 -5.56 -10.87
C SER A 23 -12.91 -4.86 -9.54
N THR A 24 -13.10 -5.66 -8.49
CA THR A 24 -13.15 -5.20 -7.10
C THR A 24 -11.75 -5.23 -6.50
N ALA A 25 -11.28 -4.11 -6.00
CA ALA A 25 -9.99 -4.00 -5.34
C ALA A 25 -10.03 -4.50 -3.90
N GLU A 26 -8.90 -4.98 -3.40
CA GLU A 26 -8.73 -5.39 -2.00
C GLU A 26 -9.05 -4.25 -1.02
N LYS A 27 -8.81 -3.01 -1.44
CA LYS A 27 -9.09 -1.80 -0.66
C LYS A 27 -10.55 -1.71 -0.19
N ASP A 28 -11.47 -2.26 -0.97
CA ASP A 28 -12.91 -2.22 -0.66
C ASP A 28 -13.37 -3.36 0.26
N ALA A 29 -12.51 -4.34 0.52
CA ALA A 29 -12.82 -5.45 1.42
C ALA A 29 -13.10 -4.92 2.83
N VAL A 30 -14.13 -5.45 3.49
CA VAL A 30 -14.54 -5.08 4.86
C VAL A 30 -13.36 -4.94 5.85
N PRO A 31 -12.40 -5.89 5.95
CA PRO A 31 -11.27 -5.72 6.87
C PRO A 31 -10.36 -4.51 6.54
N ASN A 32 -10.30 -4.09 5.27
CA ASN A 32 -9.40 -3.06 4.79
C ASN A 32 -9.99 -1.64 4.87
N GLN A 33 -11.29 -1.50 5.16
CA GLN A 33 -11.95 -0.20 5.27
C GLN A 33 -11.45 0.67 6.44
N SER A 34 -10.72 0.07 7.38
CA SER A 34 -10.07 0.78 8.50
C SER A 34 -8.67 1.30 8.17
N LEU A 35 -8.10 0.93 7.02
CA LEU A 35 -6.76 1.35 6.61
C LEU A 35 -6.76 2.84 6.23
N THR A 36 -5.66 3.52 6.55
CA THR A 36 -5.47 4.95 6.27
C THR A 36 -4.06 5.20 5.71
N GLY A 37 -3.77 6.42 5.26
CA GLY A 37 -2.45 6.81 4.77
C GLY A 37 -2.18 6.52 3.29
N PHE A 38 -3.21 6.17 2.51
CA PHE A 38 -3.09 5.99 1.06
C PHE A 38 -2.63 7.26 0.34
N ASP A 39 -3.13 8.42 0.76
CA ASP A 39 -2.77 9.74 0.25
C ASP A 39 -1.28 10.08 0.48
N ILE A 40 -0.73 9.63 1.62
CA ILE A 40 0.68 9.79 1.95
C ILE A 40 1.53 8.95 0.97
N LEU A 41 1.13 7.72 0.69
CA LEU A 41 1.81 6.85 -0.27
C LEU A 41 1.76 7.41 -1.70
N ASP A 42 0.63 7.95 -2.13
CA ASP A 42 0.49 8.61 -3.44
C ASP A 42 1.45 9.80 -3.56
N ARG A 43 1.54 10.62 -2.50
CA ARG A 43 2.48 11.75 -2.46
C ARG A 43 3.93 11.29 -2.48
N LEU A 44 4.27 10.24 -1.73
CA LEU A 44 5.62 9.66 -1.73
C LEU A 44 6.00 9.15 -3.13
N LYS A 45 5.10 8.42 -3.80
CA LYS A 45 5.33 7.95 -5.17
C LYS A 45 5.54 9.11 -6.13
N ALA A 46 4.72 10.16 -6.06
CA ALA A 46 4.88 11.35 -6.91
C ALA A 46 6.24 12.05 -6.70
N LEU A 47 6.69 12.17 -5.44
CA LEU A 47 8.00 12.73 -5.12
C LEU A 47 9.14 11.86 -5.67
N ILE A 48 9.05 10.54 -5.50
CA ILE A 48 10.07 9.60 -5.99
C ILE A 48 10.13 9.63 -7.51
N GLU A 49 8.99 9.60 -8.21
CA GLU A 49 8.92 9.69 -9.67
C GLU A 49 9.48 11.00 -10.22
N SER A 50 9.40 12.10 -9.45
CA SER A 50 10.03 13.38 -9.82
C SER A 50 11.56 13.33 -9.81
N GLN A 51 12.16 12.38 -9.08
CA GLN A 51 13.61 12.20 -8.97
C GLN A 51 14.10 11.05 -9.86
N CYS A 52 13.34 9.95 -9.89
CA CYS A 52 13.67 8.74 -10.63
C CYS A 52 12.41 8.08 -11.21
N LEU A 53 12.05 8.50 -12.42
CA LEU A 53 10.89 8.00 -13.14
C LEU A 53 10.93 6.47 -13.33
N ASN A 54 9.82 5.78 -13.04
CA ASN A 54 9.59 4.35 -13.22
C ASN A 54 10.68 3.43 -12.62
N THR A 55 11.39 3.89 -11.59
CA THR A 55 12.53 3.15 -11.02
C THR A 55 12.13 2.37 -9.77
N VAL A 56 11.36 2.98 -8.88
CA VAL A 56 11.01 2.37 -7.59
C VAL A 56 9.59 1.83 -7.63
N SER A 57 9.40 0.56 -7.26
CA SER A 57 8.08 -0.07 -7.24
C SER A 57 7.22 0.46 -6.09
N CYS A 58 5.90 0.42 -6.23
CA CYS A 58 4.99 0.79 -5.15
C CYS A 58 5.11 -0.14 -3.93
N ALA A 59 5.43 -1.42 -4.17
CA ALA A 59 5.68 -2.40 -3.12
C ALA A 59 6.91 -2.02 -2.27
N ASP A 60 8.01 -1.62 -2.91
CA ASP A 60 9.21 -1.19 -2.21
C ASP A 60 8.98 0.10 -1.42
N ILE A 61 8.22 1.05 -1.98
CA ILE A 61 7.85 2.29 -1.27
C ILE A 61 7.05 1.96 -0.01
N LEU A 62 6.08 1.06 -0.11
CA LEU A 62 5.28 0.63 1.05
C LEU A 62 6.16 -0.04 2.12
N ALA A 63 7.07 -0.93 1.72
CA ALA A 63 7.98 -1.61 2.63
C ALA A 63 8.94 -0.63 3.34
N LEU A 64 9.52 0.32 2.59
CA LEU A 64 10.42 1.34 3.15
C LEU A 64 9.67 2.33 4.06
N ALA A 65 8.48 2.77 3.66
CA ALA A 65 7.64 3.66 4.48
C ALA A 65 7.26 2.98 5.81
N ALA A 66 6.91 1.69 5.78
CA ALA A 66 6.61 0.93 6.99
C ALA A 66 7.84 0.82 7.92
N ARG A 67 9.02 0.51 7.36
CA ARG A 67 10.29 0.48 8.12
C ARG A 67 10.60 1.82 8.79
N ASP A 68 10.44 2.91 8.06
CA ASP A 68 10.76 4.25 8.54
C ASP A 68 9.72 4.72 9.58
N ALA A 69 8.43 4.37 9.41
CA ALA A 69 7.38 4.66 10.37
C ALA A 69 7.57 3.93 11.72
N VAL A 70 8.08 2.70 11.71
CA VAL A 70 8.47 1.98 12.95
C VAL A 70 9.68 2.65 13.59
N SER A 71 10.66 3.05 12.78
CA SER A 71 11.87 3.72 13.28
C SER A 71 11.58 5.08 13.91
N PHE A 72 10.56 5.80 13.42
CA PHE A 72 10.14 7.10 13.94
C PHE A 72 9.28 7.02 15.20
N GLN A 73 8.74 5.84 15.54
CA GLN A 73 7.95 5.64 16.77
C GLN A 73 8.81 5.45 18.03
N GLY A 74 10.14 5.41 17.90
CA GLY A 74 11.11 5.35 19.00
C GLY A 74 11.88 6.65 19.22
#